data_AF-Q9M9C7-F1
#
_entry.id   AF-Q9M9C7-F1
#
_cell.length_a   1.000
_cell.length_b   1.000
_cell.length_c   1.000
_cell.angle_alpha   90.00
_cell.angle_beta   90.00
_cell.angle_gamma   90.00
#
_symmetry.space_group_name_H-M   'P 1'
#
loop_
_entity.id
_entity.type
_entity.pdbx_description
1 polymer ?
#
loop_
_entity_poly.entity_id
_entity_poly.type
_entity_poly.pdbx_seq_one_letter_code
_entity_poly.pdbx_strand_id
1 'polypeptide(L)'
;MGDVYTFAPTFRAEKSHTSRHLAEFWMVEVELAFAGVEEAMNCSEAVVKDMCTTLLEKCRDDMEYMVEKVDEFCIDRPLMPFSENDH
;
A
#
# COMPACT_ATOMS: atom_id res chain seq x y z
N MET A 1 -10.36 8.18 22.22
CA MET A 1 -9.44 7.37 21.39
C MET A 1 -8.38 8.31 20.85
N GLY A 2 -7.11 7.88 20.85
CA GLY A 2 -6.00 8.66 20.29
C GLY A 2 -5.89 8.35 18.80
N ASP A 3 -5.19 7.28 18.47
CA ASP A 3 -5.01 6.84 17.08
C ASP A 3 -6.16 5.92 16.63
N VAL A 4 -6.61 6.11 15.40
CA VAL A 4 -7.74 5.39 14.80
C VAL A 4 -7.47 5.05 13.35
N TYR A 5 -8.15 4.01 12.84
CA TYR A 5 -8.15 3.69 11.42
C TYR A 5 -9.55 3.26 10.98
N THR A 6 -9.84 3.49 9.70
CA THR A 6 -11.05 3.06 9.01
C THR A 6 -10.67 2.08 7.91
N PHE A 7 -11.42 0.97 7.79
CA PHE A 7 -11.35 0.03 6.68
C PHE A 7 -12.76 -0.12 6.12
N ALA A 8 -13.09 0.64 5.07
CA ALA A 8 -14.47 0.79 4.61
C ALA A 8 -14.56 1.04 3.10
N PRO A 9 -15.74 0.79 2.49
CA PRO A 9 -15.99 1.20 1.12
C PRO A 9 -16.08 2.73 1.01
N THR A 10 -15.54 3.25 -0.08
CA THR A 10 -15.57 4.65 -0.49
C THR A 10 -16.16 4.75 -1.89
N PHE A 11 -16.95 5.79 -2.11
CA PHE A 11 -17.65 6.02 -3.38
C PHE A 11 -17.15 7.31 -4.02
N ARG A 12 -16.87 7.26 -5.33
CA ARG A 12 -16.60 8.45 -6.15
C ARG A 12 -17.67 8.55 -7.24
N ALA A 13 -18.41 9.66 -7.21
CA ALA A 13 -19.46 9.96 -8.19
C ALA A 13 -18.93 10.61 -9.49
N GLU A 14 -17.61 10.59 -9.70
CA GLU A 14 -16.97 11.21 -10.86
C GLU A 14 -17.12 10.35 -12.13
N LYS A 15 -17.38 10.98 -13.27
CA LYS A 15 -17.45 10.29 -14.56
C LYS A 15 -16.05 10.03 -15.10
N SER A 16 -15.39 9.00 -14.58
CA SER A 16 -14.06 8.55 -15.02
C SER A 16 -14.14 7.14 -15.60
N HIS A 17 -13.87 7.00 -16.90
CA HIS A 17 -13.84 5.71 -17.60
C HIS A 17 -12.41 5.38 -18.04
N THR A 18 -11.55 5.13 -17.06
CA THR A 18 -10.18 4.64 -17.31
C THR A 18 -10.01 3.28 -16.65
N SER A 19 -9.00 2.52 -17.07
CA SER A 19 -8.70 1.20 -16.51
C SER A 19 -8.27 1.21 -15.03
N ARG A 20 -8.09 2.40 -14.42
CA ARG A 20 -7.58 2.57 -13.06
C ARG A 20 -8.56 3.27 -12.10
N HIS A 21 -9.75 3.65 -12.56
CA HIS A 21 -10.73 4.34 -11.72
C HIS A 21 -11.99 3.49 -11.52
N LEU A 22 -12.37 3.29 -10.27
CA LEU A 22 -13.58 2.58 -9.85
C LEU A 22 -14.53 3.56 -9.16
N ALA A 23 -15.84 3.40 -9.39
CA ALA A 23 -16.86 4.20 -8.71
C ALA A 23 -17.04 3.82 -7.22
N GLU A 24 -16.69 2.58 -6.88
CA GLU A 24 -16.66 2.05 -5.52
C GLU A 24 -15.34 1.29 -5.33
N PHE A 25 -14.63 1.57 -4.24
CA PHE A 25 -13.39 0.90 -3.87
C PHE A 25 -13.21 0.92 -2.35
N TRP A 26 -12.29 0.10 -1.85
CA TRP A 26 -12.01 0.02 -0.42
C TRP A 26 -10.85 0.94 -0.06
N MET A 27 -11.01 1.68 1.02
CA MET A 27 -9.98 2.55 1.58
C MET A 27 -9.58 2.08 2.96
N VAL A 28 -8.28 2.15 3.22
CA VAL A 28 -7.71 2.11 4.56
C VAL A 28 -7.24 3.52 4.88
N GLU A 29 -7.83 4.14 5.90
CA GLU A 29 -7.55 5.52 6.29
C GLU A 29 -7.07 5.51 7.74
N VAL A 30 -5.94 6.16 8.02
CA VAL A 30 -5.36 6.24 9.35
C VAL A 30 -5.37 7.69 9.82
N GLU A 31 -5.85 7.93 11.04
CA GLU A 31 -5.65 9.20 11.75
C GLU A 31 -4.86 8.97 13.03
N LEU A 32 -3.76 9.73 13.16
CA LEU A 32 -2.86 9.69 14.30
C LEU A 32 -3.05 10.94 15.15
N ALA A 33 -3.32 10.78 16.44
CA ALA A 33 -3.48 11.92 17.33
C ALA A 33 -2.13 12.56 17.64
N PHE A 34 -2.08 13.90 17.59
CA PHE A 34 -0.88 14.69 17.91
C PHE A 34 0.33 14.47 16.97
N ALA A 35 0.15 13.75 15.86
CA ALA A 35 1.20 13.52 14.88
C ALA A 35 1.34 14.70 13.90
N GLY A 36 2.57 15.11 13.65
CA GLY A 36 2.94 15.98 12.53
C GLY A 36 3.03 15.22 11.20
N VAL A 37 3.31 15.95 10.13
CA VAL A 37 3.44 15.38 8.76
C VAL A 37 4.54 14.32 8.70
N GLU A 38 5.68 14.55 9.35
CA GLU A 38 6.81 13.61 9.36
C GLU A 38 6.44 12.29 10.05
N GLU A 39 5.74 12.35 11.18
CA GLU A 39 5.27 11.15 11.90
C GLU A 39 4.24 10.39 11.07
N ALA A 40 3.33 11.10 10.38
CA ALA A 40 2.37 10.48 9.47
C ALA A 40 3.05 9.81 8.27
N MET A 41 4.10 10.42 7.70
CA MET A 41 4.89 9.84 6.61
C MET A 41 5.63 8.58 7.07
N ASN A 42 6.29 8.64 8.23
CA ASN A 42 6.98 7.48 8.80
C ASN A 42 6.02 6.33 9.09
N CYS A 43 4.82 6.62 9.61
CA CYS A 43 3.79 5.62 9.82
C CYS A 43 3.33 4.99 8.50
N SER A 44 3.07 5.81 7.47
CA SER A 44 2.69 5.33 6.15
C SER A 44 3.74 4.41 5.53
N GLU A 45 5.02 4.81 5.59
CA GLU A 45 6.13 4.01 5.09
C GLU A 45 6.25 2.67 5.84
N ALA A 46 6.14 2.71 7.18
CA ALA A 46 6.22 1.51 8.01
C ALA A 46 5.09 0.52 7.68
N VAL A 47 3.86 1.00 7.50
CA VAL A 47 2.70 0.16 7.15
C VAL A 47 2.90 -0.50 5.79
N VAL A 48 3.33 0.26 4.77
CA VAL A 48 3.57 -0.31 3.43
C VAL A 48 4.68 -1.35 3.45
N LYS A 49 5.80 -1.08 4.14
CA LYS A 49 6.92 -2.04 4.29
C LYS A 49 6.50 -3.31 5.01
N ASP A 50 5.72 -3.19 6.08
CA ASP A 50 5.22 -4.34 6.85
C ASP A 50 4.27 -5.21 6.01
N MET A 51 3.35 -4.58 5.26
CA MET A 51 2.45 -5.29 4.35
C MET A 51 3.21 -6.05 3.26
N CYS A 52 4.20 -5.40 2.63
CA CYS A 52 5.03 -6.04 1.61
C CYS A 52 5.83 -7.21 2.17
N THR A 53 6.45 -7.05 3.33
CA THR A 53 7.22 -8.12 4.00
C THR A 53 6.30 -9.29 4.35
N THR A 54 5.16 -9.00 4.99
CA THR A 54 4.16 -10.00 5.37
C THR A 54 3.64 -10.77 4.16
N LEU A 55 3.41 -10.10 3.03
CA LEU A 55 2.96 -10.71 1.79
C LEU A 55 4.01 -11.70 1.23
N LEU A 56 5.30 -11.33 1.25
CA LEU A 56 6.39 -12.20 0.80
C LEU A 56 6.61 -13.40 1.73
N GLU A 57 6.42 -13.22 3.04
CA GLU A 57 6.57 -14.28 4.03
C GLU A 57 5.41 -15.27 4.03
N LYS A 58 4.17 -14.78 3.89
CA LYS A 58 2.97 -15.60 4.08
C LYS A 58 2.32 -16.07 2.78
N CYS A 59 2.57 -15.39 1.66
CA CYS A 59 1.95 -15.67 0.37
C CYS A 59 3.00 -15.94 -0.72
N ARG A 60 4.10 -16.61 -0.36
CA ARG A 60 5.23 -16.83 -1.26
C ARG A 60 4.84 -17.58 -2.54
N ASP A 61 4.04 -18.63 -2.43
CA ASP A 61 3.60 -19.43 -3.58
C ASP A 61 2.78 -18.59 -4.58
N ASP A 62 1.89 -17.74 -4.09
CA ASP A 62 1.11 -16.82 -4.92
C ASP A 62 2.03 -15.80 -5.61
N MET A 63 3.05 -15.32 -4.91
CA MET A 63 4.02 -14.38 -5.46
C MET A 63 4.90 -15.03 -6.54
N GLU A 64 5.30 -16.29 -6.37
CA GLU A 64 6.04 -17.04 -7.40
C GLU A 64 5.18 -17.24 -8.65
N TYR A 65 3.88 -17.48 -8.48
CA TYR A 65 2.94 -17.50 -9.60
C TYR A 65 2.86 -16.13 -10.30
N MET A 66 2.86 -15.03 -9.56
CA MET A 66 2.86 -13.68 -10.15
C MET A 66 4.15 -13.38 -10.92
N VAL A 67 5.31 -13.88 -10.46
CA VAL A 67 6.58 -13.80 -11.20
C VAL A 67 6.46 -14.51 -12.55
N GLU A 68 5.85 -15.70 -12.59
CA GLU A 68 5.71 -16.45 -13.83
C GLU A 68 4.72 -15.82 -14.82
N LYS A 69 3.63 -15.21 -14.31
CA LYS A 69 2.48 -14.82 -15.15
C LYS A 69 2.31 -13.33 -15.39
N VAL A 70 2.90 -12.47 -14.55
CA VAL A 70 2.54 -11.04 -14.50
C VAL A 70 3.77 -10.14 -14.57
N ASP A 71 4.70 -10.25 -13.62
CA ASP A 71 5.86 -9.36 -13.49
C ASP A 71 7.04 -10.11 -12.85
N GLU A 72 8.11 -10.33 -13.64
CA GLU A 72 9.29 -11.10 -13.21
C GLU A 72 10.00 -10.50 -11.99
N PHE A 73 9.82 -9.20 -11.72
CA PHE A 73 10.50 -8.47 -10.65
C PHE A 73 9.59 -8.18 -9.44
N CYS A 74 8.38 -8.74 -9.38
CA CYS A 74 7.41 -8.37 -8.33
C CYS A 74 7.83 -8.80 -6.92
N ILE A 75 8.71 -9.81 -6.78
CA ILE A 75 9.28 -10.22 -5.50
C ILE A 75 10.47 -9.33 -5.07
N ASP A 76 11.26 -8.84 -6.03
CA ASP A 76 12.47 -8.07 -5.71
C ASP A 76 12.15 -6.61 -5.37
N ARG A 77 11.13 -6.04 -6.03
CA ARG A 77 10.79 -4.61 -5.90
C ARG A 77 10.51 -4.17 -4.45
N PRO A 78 9.74 -4.91 -3.62
CA PRO A 78 9.47 -4.49 -2.25
C PRO A 78 10.68 -4.61 -1.31
N LEU A 79 11.69 -5.41 -1.68
CA LEU A 79 12.91 -5.61 -0.90
C LEU A 79 14.02 -4.62 -1.25
N MET A 80 13.88 -3.88 -2.36
CA MET A 80 14.86 -2.86 -2.72
C MET A 80 14.79 -1.69 -1.74
N PRO A 81 15.92 -1.29 -1.13
CA PRO A 81 15.96 -0.03 -0.39
C PRO A 81 15.63 1.10 -1.36
N PHE A 82 14.75 2.02 -0.93
CA PHE A 82 14.63 3.31 -1.62
C PHE A 82 16.03 3.92 -1.65
N SER A 83 16.57 4.14 -2.85
CA SER A 83 17.88 4.76 -2.95
C SER A 83 17.76 6.17 -2.34
N GLU A 84 18.65 6.53 -1.43
CA GLU A 84 18.66 7.86 -0.78
C GLU A 84 18.87 9.03 -1.77
N ASN A 85 18.96 8.77 -3.08
CA ASN A 85 19.25 9.74 -4.12
C ASN A 85 18.07 10.05 -5.07
N ASP A 86 16.84 9.63 -4.79
CA ASP A 86 15.67 9.94 -5.65
C ASP A 86 14.95 11.27 -5.30
N HIS A 87 15.69 12.29 -4.85
CA HIS A 87 15.16 13.64 -4.56
C HIS A 87 15.82 14.74 -5.41
#